data_AF-A0A093I4Y1-F1
#
_entry.id   AF-A0A093I4Y1-F1
#
_cell.length_a   1.000
_cell.length_b   1.000
_cell.length_c   1.000
_cell.angle_alpha   90.00
_cell.angle_beta   90.00
_cell.angle_gamma   90.00
#
_symmetry.space_group_name_H-M   'P 1'
#
loop_
_entity.id
_entity.type
_entity.pdbx_description
1 polymer ?
#
loop_
_entity_poly.entity_id
_entity_poly.type
_entity_poly.pdbx_seq_one_letter_code
_entity_poly.pdbx_strand_id
1 'polypeptide(L)'
;EPQETEEPAQSTGLFEAANREFESTKSGSDASDISEELSTRDGKSPGETAPGLKTGPEDSAVPDIQVQREERPTSTWSSSSVVGEVVTTLQQFMEKFGVDLFTVTQAFLKNTGEVETTSYFLQTGQRLDGYPVWSREDDLELEKDDEYVREKLIAKFGAENVAKRVAFRKS
;
A
#
# COMPACT_ATOMS: atom_id res chain seq x y z
N GLU A 1 -39.05 26.44 -6.44
CA GLU A 1 -37.70 26.20 -7.00
C GLU A 1 -37.06 25.11 -6.15
N PRO A 2 -36.79 23.92 -6.68
CA PRO A 2 -36.02 22.93 -5.92
C PRO A 2 -34.54 23.31 -5.99
N GLN A 3 -33.92 23.40 -4.81
CA GLN A 3 -32.49 23.64 -4.66
C GLN A 3 -31.72 22.47 -5.26
N GLU A 4 -30.92 22.73 -6.29
CA GLU A 4 -29.89 21.78 -6.75
C GLU A 4 -28.86 21.62 -5.63
N THR A 5 -28.82 20.42 -5.07
CA THR A 5 -27.72 19.96 -4.24
C THR A 5 -26.50 19.85 -5.14
N GLU A 6 -25.56 20.77 -5.01
CA GLU A 6 -24.24 20.70 -5.65
C GLU A 6 -23.51 19.46 -5.10
N GLU A 7 -23.52 18.35 -5.85
CA GLU A 7 -22.62 17.24 -5.63
C GLU A 7 -21.19 17.69 -5.96
N PRO A 8 -20.17 17.36 -5.14
CA PRO A 8 -18.77 17.55 -5.51
C PRO A 8 -18.37 16.47 -6.52
N ALA A 9 -18.88 16.55 -7.75
CA ALA A 9 -18.72 15.55 -8.80
C ALA A 9 -17.38 15.65 -9.56
N GLN A 10 -16.45 16.52 -9.16
CA GLN A 10 -15.22 16.77 -9.90
C GLN A 10 -14.02 15.90 -9.45
N SER A 11 -14.04 15.32 -8.26
CA SER A 11 -12.91 14.51 -7.74
C SER A 11 -12.96 13.04 -8.16
N THR A 12 -14.14 12.50 -8.49
CA THR A 12 -14.37 11.06 -8.64
C THR A 12 -13.58 10.43 -9.79
N GLY A 13 -13.24 11.20 -10.83
CA GLY A 13 -12.49 10.70 -12.00
C GLY A 13 -10.97 10.87 -11.95
N LEU A 14 -10.43 11.64 -10.99
CA LEU A 14 -9.02 12.09 -11.04
C LEU A 14 -8.03 10.93 -10.90
N PHE A 15 -8.39 9.91 -10.11
CA PHE A 15 -7.56 8.75 -9.83
C PHE A 15 -8.16 7.43 -10.33
N GLU A 16 -9.28 7.46 -11.06
CA GLU A 16 -10.02 6.27 -11.48
C GLU A 16 -9.11 5.26 -12.23
N ALA A 17 -8.31 5.74 -13.18
CA ALA A 17 -7.35 4.89 -13.90
C ALA A 17 -6.30 4.25 -12.99
N ALA A 18 -5.82 4.99 -11.98
CA ALA A 18 -4.79 4.53 -11.05
C ALA A 18 -5.35 3.73 -9.85
N ASN A 19 -6.68 3.66 -9.72
CA ASN A 19 -7.40 2.96 -8.65
C ASN A 19 -8.25 1.78 -9.16
N ARG A 20 -8.34 1.58 -10.49
CA ARG A 20 -9.10 0.51 -11.16
C ARG A 20 -8.91 -0.88 -10.52
N GLU A 21 -7.70 -1.13 -10.03
CA GLU A 21 -7.23 -2.36 -9.40
C GLU A 21 -8.07 -2.72 -8.15
N PHE A 22 -8.63 -1.72 -7.44
CA PHE A 22 -9.47 -1.89 -6.26
C PHE A 22 -10.98 -1.93 -6.56
N GLU A 23 -11.43 -1.28 -7.64
CA GLU A 23 -12.86 -1.08 -7.92
C GLU A 23 -13.49 -2.22 -8.75
N SER A 24 -12.67 -3.15 -9.26
CA SER A 24 -13.07 -4.23 -10.16
C SER A 24 -13.91 -5.36 -9.51
N THR A 25 -14.32 -5.24 -8.25
CA THR A 25 -15.08 -6.29 -7.54
C THR A 25 -16.57 -6.02 -7.34
N LYS A 26 -17.13 -4.89 -7.81
CA LYS A 26 -18.54 -4.54 -7.56
C LYS A 26 -19.48 -4.79 -8.74
N SER A 27 -19.59 -6.05 -9.19
CA SER A 27 -20.81 -6.55 -9.86
C SER A 27 -20.78 -8.09 -9.97
N GLY A 28 -20.78 -8.77 -8.82
CA GLY A 28 -20.98 -10.21 -8.74
C GLY A 28 -22.21 -10.53 -7.91
N SER A 29 -23.39 -10.15 -8.39
CA SER A 29 -24.64 -10.70 -7.84
C SER A 29 -24.80 -12.11 -8.40
N ASP A 30 -24.10 -13.07 -7.78
CA ASP A 30 -24.36 -14.50 -7.97
C ASP A 30 -25.03 -15.03 -6.70
N ALA A 31 -26.33 -14.79 -6.61
CA ALA A 31 -27.18 -15.49 -5.66
C ALA A 31 -27.61 -16.81 -6.31
N SER A 32 -26.68 -17.75 -6.43
CA SER A 32 -26.99 -19.13 -6.75
C SER A 32 -27.14 -19.93 -5.47
N ASP A 33 -28.41 -20.10 -5.12
CA ASP A 33 -29.02 -20.96 -4.12
C ASP A 33 -28.35 -22.35 -4.10
N ILE A 34 -27.65 -22.71 -3.01
CA ILE A 34 -27.26 -24.11 -2.75
C ILE A 34 -28.10 -24.65 -1.61
N SER A 35 -29.21 -25.29 -1.98
CA SER A 35 -30.01 -26.12 -1.07
C SER A 35 -29.20 -27.33 -0.59
N GLU A 36 -29.37 -27.63 0.69
CA GLU A 36 -28.83 -28.77 1.42
C GLU A 36 -29.26 -30.12 0.81
N GLU A 37 -28.35 -31.08 0.71
CA GLU A 37 -28.71 -32.50 0.83
C GLU A 37 -27.66 -33.26 1.65
N LEU A 38 -28.12 -33.75 2.80
CA LEU A 38 -27.43 -34.62 3.75
C LEU A 38 -27.20 -36.01 3.15
N SER A 39 -26.01 -36.60 3.34
CA SER A 39 -25.88 -38.05 3.34
C SER A 39 -24.88 -38.53 4.38
N THR A 40 -25.42 -39.27 5.35
CA THR A 40 -24.78 -39.93 6.48
C THR A 40 -24.12 -41.25 6.06
N ARG A 41 -22.89 -41.55 6.53
CA ARG A 41 -22.56 -42.82 7.22
C ARG A 41 -21.09 -42.98 7.62
N ASP A 42 -20.92 -43.22 8.93
CA ASP A 42 -20.09 -44.22 9.64
C ASP A 42 -18.76 -44.74 9.08
N GLY A 43 -17.73 -44.74 9.94
CA GLY A 43 -16.57 -45.64 9.76
C GLY A 43 -15.36 -45.49 10.71
N LYS A 44 -15.52 -45.81 12.00
CA LYS A 44 -14.59 -46.58 12.89
C LYS A 44 -13.04 -46.31 12.92
N SER A 45 -12.55 -45.89 14.10
CA SER A 45 -11.16 -46.04 14.64
C SER A 45 -10.83 -47.54 14.96
N PRO A 46 -9.66 -48.03 15.46
CA PRO A 46 -8.48 -47.36 16.06
C PRO A 46 -7.09 -48.01 15.79
N GLY A 47 -6.01 -47.48 16.37
CA GLY A 47 -4.70 -48.17 16.42
C GLY A 47 -3.60 -47.44 17.20
N GLU A 48 -3.27 -47.99 18.37
CA GLU A 48 -2.33 -47.54 19.41
C GLU A 48 -0.91 -48.12 19.21
N THR A 49 0.15 -47.39 19.63
CA THR A 49 1.37 -47.83 20.39
C THR A 49 2.67 -47.07 20.04
N ALA A 50 3.34 -46.56 21.08
CA ALA A 50 4.78 -46.18 21.14
C ALA A 50 5.63 -47.45 21.47
N PRO A 51 6.94 -47.42 21.86
CA PRO A 51 7.99 -46.38 21.87
C PRO A 51 9.36 -46.88 21.32
N GLY A 52 10.40 -46.03 21.23
CA GLY A 52 11.75 -46.47 20.85
C GLY A 52 12.88 -45.51 21.26
N LEU A 53 13.69 -45.97 22.21
CA LEU A 53 14.88 -45.36 22.82
C LEU A 53 16.05 -45.11 21.83
N LYS A 54 16.89 -44.07 22.05
CA LYS A 54 18.35 -44.22 22.20
C LYS A 54 19.17 -42.92 22.46
N THR A 55 19.97 -42.98 23.54
CA THR A 55 21.39 -42.56 23.71
C THR A 55 21.88 -41.11 23.45
N GLY A 56 22.50 -40.50 24.48
CA GLY A 56 23.44 -39.34 24.40
C GLY A 56 24.80 -39.67 23.75
N PRO A 57 25.88 -38.84 23.82
CA PRO A 57 26.30 -37.99 24.96
C PRO A 57 26.87 -36.57 24.63
N GLU A 58 27.04 -35.78 25.71
CA GLU A 58 28.10 -34.81 26.08
C GLU A 58 28.65 -33.70 25.14
N ASP A 59 28.54 -32.49 25.70
CA ASP A 59 29.60 -31.48 25.93
C ASP A 59 30.41 -30.95 24.73
N SER A 60 30.11 -29.69 24.38
CA SER A 60 31.13 -28.78 23.85
C SER A 60 30.72 -27.34 24.17
N ALA A 61 31.56 -26.72 25.00
CA ALA A 61 31.56 -25.31 25.34
C ALA A 61 31.45 -24.43 24.09
N VAL A 62 30.49 -23.51 24.08
CA VAL A 62 30.37 -22.43 23.11
C VAL A 62 30.65 -21.12 23.85
N PRO A 63 31.58 -20.28 23.36
CA PRO A 63 31.93 -19.05 24.05
C PRO A 63 30.76 -18.06 24.03
N ASP A 64 30.70 -17.27 25.10
CA ASP A 64 29.85 -16.09 25.28
C ASP A 64 30.01 -15.13 24.08
N ILE A 65 29.21 -15.34 23.04
CA ILE A 65 28.97 -14.28 22.06
C ILE A 65 28.00 -13.34 22.75
N GLN A 66 28.57 -12.29 23.35
CA GLN A 66 27.86 -11.05 23.63
C GLN A 66 27.16 -10.66 22.34
N VAL A 67 25.87 -10.97 22.29
CA VAL A 67 24.95 -10.41 21.31
C VAL A 67 25.00 -8.92 21.59
N GLN A 68 25.81 -8.22 20.79
CA GLN A 68 25.71 -6.79 20.61
C GLN A 68 24.23 -6.54 20.41
N ARG A 69 23.63 -5.87 21.41
CA ARG A 69 22.34 -5.23 21.28
C ARG A 69 22.39 -4.51 19.94
N GLU A 70 21.72 -5.06 18.93
CA GLU A 70 21.38 -4.31 17.74
C GLU A 70 20.73 -3.03 18.28
N GLU A 71 21.41 -1.91 18.05
CA GLU A 71 20.77 -0.61 18.13
C GLU A 71 19.61 -0.67 17.15
N ARG A 72 18.46 -1.05 17.72
CA ARG A 72 17.15 -0.82 17.16
C ARG A 72 17.23 0.55 16.48
N PRO A 73 16.98 0.67 15.16
CA PRO A 73 16.97 1.96 14.51
C PRO A 73 16.09 2.84 15.38
N THR A 74 16.70 3.86 15.97
CA THR A 74 15.97 4.83 16.76
C THR A 74 15.18 5.58 15.72
N SER A 75 14.00 5.05 15.42
CA SER A 75 13.09 5.65 14.48
C SER A 75 12.83 7.04 15.02
N THR A 76 13.39 8.01 14.32
CA THR A 76 13.27 9.42 14.62
C THR A 76 11.91 9.85 14.07
N TRP A 77 10.82 9.16 14.44
CA TRP A 77 9.49 9.55 14.04
C TRP A 77 8.93 10.56 15.03
N SER A 78 8.58 11.71 14.46
CA SER A 78 7.57 12.65 14.93
C SER A 78 8.01 13.55 16.08
N SER A 79 8.84 14.54 15.74
CA SER A 79 8.67 15.83 16.41
C SER A 79 7.25 16.31 16.13
N SER A 80 6.49 16.63 17.18
CA SER A 80 5.11 17.11 17.07
C SER A 80 4.95 18.32 16.15
N SER A 81 6.02 19.07 15.88
CA SER A 81 6.03 20.22 14.98
C SER A 81 5.79 19.82 13.52
N VAL A 82 6.41 18.74 13.04
CA VAL A 82 6.29 18.32 11.63
C VAL A 82 4.87 17.86 11.31
N VAL A 83 4.24 17.13 12.23
CA VAL A 83 2.84 16.71 12.07
C VAL A 83 1.91 17.93 11.98
N GLY A 84 2.16 18.98 12.79
CA GLY A 84 1.41 20.23 12.71
C GLY A 84 1.50 20.89 11.34
N GLU A 85 2.71 20.99 10.77
CA GLU A 85 2.93 21.55 9.44
C GLU A 85 2.23 20.74 8.34
N VAL A 86 2.23 19.41 8.43
CA VAL A 86 1.51 18.53 7.50
C VAL A 86 0.00 18.76 7.58
N VAL A 87 -0.57 18.87 8.77
CA VAL A 87 -2.00 19.15 8.95
C VAL A 87 -2.37 20.49 8.33
N THR A 88 -1.58 21.53 8.56
CA THR A 88 -1.79 22.85 7.94
C THR A 88 -1.70 22.77 6.41
N THR A 89 -0.74 22.01 5.88
CA THR A 89 -0.56 21.84 4.43
C THR A 89 -1.78 21.14 3.80
N LEU A 90 -2.27 20.06 4.42
CA LEU A 90 -3.45 19.34 3.93
C LEU A 90 -4.69 20.23 3.93
N GLN A 91 -4.90 21.01 5.00
CA GLN A 91 -6.01 21.97 5.08
C GLN A 91 -5.93 23.04 3.97
N GLN A 92 -4.75 23.62 3.74
CA GLN A 92 -4.56 24.60 2.67
C GLN A 92 -4.85 24.02 1.28
N PHE A 93 -4.49 22.76 1.04
CA PHE A 93 -4.79 22.07 -0.22
C PHE A 93 -6.30 21.82 -0.38
N MET A 94 -6.97 21.38 0.68
CA MET A 94 -8.43 21.19 0.67
C MET A 94 -9.15 22.50 0.32
N GLU A 95 -8.77 23.60 0.98
CA GLU A 95 -9.36 24.93 0.75
C GLU A 95 -9.05 25.47 -0.66
N LYS A 96 -7.79 25.36 -1.10
CA LYS A 96 -7.32 25.91 -2.38
C LYS A 96 -7.96 25.22 -3.58
N PHE A 97 -8.15 23.90 -3.52
CA PHE A 97 -8.61 23.09 -4.65
C PHE A 97 -10.06 22.61 -4.52
N GLY A 98 -10.73 22.91 -3.41
CA GLY A 98 -12.14 22.53 -3.21
C GLY A 98 -12.35 21.02 -3.13
N VAL A 99 -11.36 20.28 -2.65
CA VAL A 99 -11.40 18.81 -2.55
C VAL A 99 -11.34 18.35 -1.11
N ASP A 100 -11.86 17.16 -0.85
CA ASP A 100 -11.88 16.56 0.47
C ASP A 100 -10.49 16.03 0.91
N LEU A 101 -10.37 15.72 2.20
CA LEU A 101 -9.13 15.22 2.80
C LEU A 101 -8.65 13.91 2.16
N PHE A 102 -9.57 13.01 1.79
CA PHE A 102 -9.22 11.73 1.17
C PHE A 102 -8.58 11.97 -0.20
N THR A 103 -9.19 12.83 -1.02
CA THR A 103 -8.67 13.21 -2.34
C THR A 103 -7.29 13.87 -2.23
N VAL A 104 -7.10 14.82 -1.30
CA VAL A 104 -5.79 15.48 -1.09
C VAL A 104 -4.74 14.48 -0.62
N THR A 105 -5.06 13.64 0.36
CA THR A 105 -4.13 12.63 0.88
C THR A 105 -3.75 11.64 -0.21
N GLN A 106 -4.72 11.19 -1.00
CA GLN A 106 -4.48 10.32 -2.14
C GLN A 106 -3.58 11.00 -3.17
N ALA A 107 -3.78 12.29 -3.47
CA ALA A 107 -2.94 13.05 -4.39
C ALA A 107 -1.47 13.07 -3.94
N PHE A 108 -1.20 13.33 -2.67
CA PHE A 108 0.15 13.26 -2.12
C PHE A 108 0.74 11.85 -2.21
N LEU A 109 -0.03 10.81 -1.84
CA LEU A 109 0.43 9.42 -1.91
C LEU A 109 0.76 8.99 -3.34
N LYS A 110 -0.01 9.43 -4.34
CA LYS A 110 0.17 9.09 -5.76
C LYS A 110 1.28 9.90 -6.44
N ASN A 111 1.69 11.02 -5.85
CA ASN A 111 2.75 11.93 -6.32
C ASN A 111 3.99 11.95 -5.40
N THR A 112 4.26 10.87 -4.68
CA THR A 112 5.51 10.71 -3.89
C THR A 112 5.69 11.79 -2.80
N GLY A 113 4.59 12.37 -2.31
CA GLY A 113 4.61 13.43 -1.30
C GLY A 113 5.12 14.79 -1.80
N GLU A 114 5.41 14.95 -3.10
CA GLU A 114 5.96 16.19 -3.64
C GLU A 114 4.88 17.28 -3.72
N VAL A 115 5.05 18.37 -2.95
CA VAL A 115 4.07 19.46 -2.81
C VAL A 115 3.77 20.14 -4.16
N GLU A 116 4.80 20.48 -4.92
CA GLU A 116 4.63 21.19 -6.20
C GLU A 116 3.93 20.30 -7.25
N THR A 117 4.39 19.05 -7.40
CA THR A 117 3.77 18.06 -8.29
C THR A 117 2.31 17.82 -7.92
N THR A 118 2.01 17.67 -6.64
CA THR A 118 0.64 17.47 -6.13
C THR A 118 -0.24 18.70 -6.41
N SER A 119 0.27 19.90 -6.16
CA SER A 119 -0.44 21.15 -6.43
C SER A 119 -0.77 21.30 -7.92
N TYR A 120 0.19 21.04 -8.80
CA TYR A 120 -0.03 21.12 -10.25
C TYR A 120 -1.00 20.04 -10.74
N PHE A 121 -0.89 18.82 -10.20
CA PHE A 121 -1.77 17.71 -10.54
C PHE A 121 -3.22 17.97 -10.14
N LEU A 122 -3.48 18.49 -8.94
CA LEU A 122 -4.84 18.85 -8.51
C LEU A 122 -5.45 19.98 -9.35
N GLN A 123 -4.61 20.87 -9.91
CA GLN A 123 -5.07 21.96 -10.76
C GLN A 123 -5.36 21.54 -12.20
N THR A 124 -4.57 20.60 -12.74
CA THR A 124 -4.56 20.31 -14.20
C THR A 124 -4.95 18.88 -14.55
N GLY A 125 -4.98 17.98 -13.58
CA GLY A 125 -5.15 16.53 -13.78
C GLY A 125 -3.91 15.82 -14.34
N GLN A 126 -2.79 16.53 -14.50
CA GLN A 126 -1.54 15.98 -15.05
C GLN A 126 -0.36 16.32 -14.15
N ARG A 127 0.67 15.48 -14.12
CA ARG A 127 1.88 15.81 -13.36
C ARG A 127 2.72 16.85 -14.09
N LEU A 128 3.45 17.64 -13.31
CA LEU A 128 4.31 18.71 -13.80
C LEU A 128 5.41 18.21 -14.76
N ASP A 129 5.90 16.98 -14.53
CA ASP A 129 6.96 16.33 -15.29
C ASP A 129 6.46 15.50 -16.48
N GLY A 130 5.15 15.48 -16.74
CA GLY A 130 4.53 14.77 -17.85
C GLY A 130 4.43 13.25 -17.69
N TYR A 131 4.88 12.69 -16.56
CA TYR A 131 4.75 11.27 -16.24
C TYR A 131 3.40 10.94 -15.61
N PRO A 132 2.96 9.67 -15.62
CA PRO A 132 1.74 9.26 -14.93
C PRO A 132 1.93 9.27 -13.40
N VAL A 133 0.83 9.27 -12.65
CA VAL A 133 0.84 9.01 -11.20
C VAL A 133 1.06 7.52 -10.91
N TRP A 134 1.49 7.19 -9.70
CA TRP A 134 1.76 5.79 -9.29
C TRP A 134 0.47 5.00 -9.01
N SER A 135 0.29 3.81 -9.60
CA SER A 135 -0.76 2.87 -9.20
C SER A 135 -0.29 1.92 -8.09
N ARG A 136 -1.18 1.06 -7.59
CA ARG A 136 -0.78 0.02 -6.63
C ARG A 136 0.04 -1.05 -7.34
N GLU A 137 -0.27 -1.39 -8.58
CA GLU A 137 0.47 -2.39 -9.36
C GLU A 137 1.89 -1.89 -9.63
N ASP A 138 2.05 -0.60 -9.93
CA ASP A 138 3.38 0.00 -10.08
C ASP A 138 4.21 -0.15 -8.80
N ASP A 139 3.59 0.07 -7.64
CA ASP A 139 4.26 -0.12 -6.34
C ASP A 139 4.57 -1.59 -6.06
N LEU A 140 3.71 -2.54 -6.45
CA LEU A 140 3.96 -3.97 -6.34
C LEU A 140 5.07 -4.44 -7.27
N GLU A 141 5.18 -3.85 -8.46
CA GLU A 141 6.27 -4.09 -9.40
C GLU A 141 7.59 -3.52 -8.88
N LEU A 142 7.55 -2.36 -8.25
CA LEU A 142 8.73 -1.70 -7.69
C LEU A 142 9.38 -2.51 -6.55
N GLU A 143 8.60 -3.33 -5.84
CA GLU A 143 9.07 -4.21 -4.78
C GLU A 143 9.77 -5.48 -5.29
N LYS A 144 9.64 -5.80 -6.59
CA LYS A 144 10.29 -6.97 -7.19
C LYS A 144 11.76 -6.68 -7.44
N ASP A 145 12.64 -7.59 -7.01
CA ASP A 145 14.06 -7.55 -7.39
C ASP A 145 14.27 -8.18 -8.78
N ASP A 146 13.63 -7.58 -9.78
CA ASP A 146 13.67 -8.01 -11.18
C ASP A 146 14.13 -6.83 -12.05
N GLU A 147 15.23 -7.03 -12.79
CA GLU A 147 15.85 -5.99 -13.60
C GLU A 147 14.96 -5.57 -14.78
N TYR A 148 14.26 -6.51 -15.43
CA TYR A 148 13.35 -6.21 -16.52
C TYR A 148 12.14 -5.40 -16.04
N VAL A 149 11.61 -5.72 -14.86
CA VAL A 149 10.55 -4.93 -14.21
C VAL A 149 11.05 -3.52 -13.90
N ARG A 150 12.27 -3.38 -13.38
CA ARG A 150 12.89 -2.08 -13.09
C ARG A 150 13.05 -1.23 -14.35
N GLU A 151 13.55 -1.80 -15.45
CA GLU A 151 13.67 -1.11 -16.74
C GLU A 151 12.32 -0.63 -17.27
N LYS A 152 11.27 -1.45 -17.14
CA LYS A 152 9.90 -1.08 -17.53
C LYS A 152 9.38 0.10 -16.70
N LEU A 153 9.63 0.11 -15.39
CA LEU A 153 9.25 1.24 -14.53
C LEU A 153 10.03 2.51 -14.86
N ILE A 154 11.33 2.38 -15.16
CA ILE A 154 12.16 3.51 -15.62
C ILE A 154 11.65 4.06 -16.95
N ALA A 155 11.21 3.20 -17.88
CA ALA A 155 10.62 3.64 -19.14
C ALA A 155 9.28 4.37 -18.92
N LYS A 156 8.47 3.93 -17.94
CA LYS A 156 7.15 4.52 -17.65
C LYS A 156 7.24 5.83 -16.86
N PHE A 157 8.17 5.94 -15.91
CA PHE A 157 8.21 7.06 -14.97
C PHE A 157 9.49 7.89 -15.04
N GLY A 158 10.54 7.41 -15.70
CA GLY A 158 11.88 7.99 -15.65
C GLY A 158 12.66 7.55 -14.41
N ALA A 159 13.99 7.48 -14.55
CA ALA A 159 14.88 6.96 -13.50
C ALA A 159 14.81 7.77 -12.20
N GLU A 160 14.70 9.10 -12.31
CA GLU A 160 14.60 9.99 -11.14
C GLU A 160 13.34 9.71 -10.32
N ASN A 161 12.18 9.59 -10.98
CA ASN A 161 10.91 9.32 -10.31
C ASN A 161 10.88 7.94 -9.65
N VAL A 162 11.48 6.93 -10.30
CA VAL A 162 11.65 5.60 -9.71
C VAL A 162 12.49 5.70 -8.42
N ALA A 163 13.61 6.41 -8.46
CA ALA A 163 14.46 6.60 -7.28
C ALA A 163 13.73 7.34 -6.14
N LYS A 164 13.02 8.42 -6.45
CA LYS A 164 12.19 9.16 -5.48
C LYS A 164 11.12 8.26 -4.86
N ARG A 165 10.44 7.44 -5.67
CA ARG A 165 9.40 6.54 -5.17
C ARG A 165 9.95 5.46 -4.25
N VAL A 166 11.10 4.89 -4.58
CA VAL A 166 11.78 3.92 -3.71
C VAL A 166 12.12 4.56 -2.36
N ALA A 167 12.61 5.80 -2.34
CA ALA A 167 12.89 6.51 -1.09
C ALA A 167 11.61 6.75 -0.28
N PHE A 168 10.54 7.22 -0.92
CA PHE A 168 9.25 7.49 -0.29
C PHE A 168 8.58 6.24 0.31
N ARG A 169 8.74 5.06 -0.30
CA ARG A 169 8.17 3.81 0.24
C ARG A 169 8.98 3.20 1.39
N LYS A 170 10.22 3.65 1.59
CA LYS A 170 11.09 3.21 2.70
C LYS A 170 10.95 4.08 3.94
N SER A 171 10.34 5.26 3.82
CA SER A 171 10.14 6.24 4.88
C SER A 171 8.88 6.03 5.70
#